data_AF-A0A7V3D6T2-F1
#
_entry.id   AF-A0A7V3D6T2-F1
#
_cell.length_a   1.000
_cell.length_b   1.000
_cell.length_c   1.000
_cell.angle_alpha   90.00
_cell.angle_beta   90.00
_cell.angle_gamma   90.00
#
_symmetry.space_group_name_H-M   'P 1'
#
loop_
_entity.id
_entity.type
_entity.pdbx_description
1 polymer ?
#
loop_
_entity_poly.entity_id
_entity_poly.type
_entity_poly.pdbx_seq_one_letter_code
_entity_poly.pdbx_strand_id
1 'polypeptide(L)'
;MKKEGKIRTGPDGNTEFLASDGKWYDLSKADMAHRTDAVTWWNETGRQYGAKSPEVRKWMLDPNNYVLDHYSLNRSAGAKLGQQYLPPLK
;
A
#
# COMPACT_ATOMS: atom_id res chain seq x y z
N MET A 1 8.39 5.38 -8.69
CA MET A 1 9.13 5.44 -7.41
C MET A 1 10.54 6.01 -7.52
N LYS A 2 11.49 5.43 -8.28
CA LYS A 2 12.82 6.07 -8.49
C LYS A 2 12.72 7.47 -9.13
N LYS A 3 11.86 7.62 -10.16
CA LYS A 3 11.59 8.91 -10.81
C LYS A 3 10.81 9.92 -9.97
N GLU A 4 10.23 9.49 -8.83
CA GLU A 4 9.47 10.35 -7.92
C GLU A 4 10.36 10.98 -6.84
N GLY A 5 11.68 10.75 -6.87
CA GLY A 5 12.61 11.20 -5.82
C GLY A 5 12.43 10.46 -4.48
N LYS A 6 11.71 9.34 -4.47
CA LYS A 6 11.40 8.54 -3.26
C LYS A 6 12.37 7.39 -3.02
N ILE A 7 13.40 7.25 -3.84
CA ILE A 7 14.46 6.25 -3.71
C ILE A 7 15.80 6.95 -3.91
N ARG A 8 16.78 6.67 -3.04
CA ARG A 8 18.14 7.23 -3.12
C ARG A 8 19.19 6.17 -2.80
N THR A 9 20.46 6.50 -3.05
CA THR A 9 21.59 5.76 -2.48
C THR A 9 21.93 6.39 -1.14
N GLY A 10 21.94 5.57 -0.08
CA GLY A 10 22.32 5.97 1.26
C GLY A 10 23.83 6.14 1.43
N PRO A 11 24.29 6.65 2.58
CA PRO A 11 25.70 6.89 2.86
C PRO A 11 26.58 5.64 2.76
N ASP A 12 26.02 4.48 3.12
CA ASP A 12 26.71 3.18 3.12
C ASP A 12 26.63 2.47 1.76
N GLY A 13 26.11 3.14 0.72
CA GLY A 13 25.94 2.57 -0.62
C GLY A 13 24.67 1.71 -0.78
N ASN A 14 23.88 1.54 0.27
CA ASN A 14 22.60 0.83 0.24
C ASN A 14 21.52 1.65 -0.50
N THR A 15 20.49 0.97 -1.02
CA THR A 15 19.32 1.65 -1.57
C THR A 15 18.34 1.96 -0.46
N GLU A 16 17.95 3.23 -0.34
CA GLU A 16 16.96 3.70 0.64
C GLU A 16 15.70 4.21 -0.05
N PHE A 17 14.58 4.18 0.66
CA PHE A 17 13.31 4.76 0.23
C PHE A 17 12.76 5.72 1.29
N LEU A 18 12.00 6.73 0.84
CA LEU A 18 11.31 7.68 1.72
C LEU A 18 9.96 7.09 2.14
N ALA A 19 9.81 6.79 3.43
CA ALA A 19 8.59 6.26 4.03
C ALA A 19 7.55 7.35 4.32
N SER A 20 6.35 6.94 4.72
CA SER A 20 5.21 7.84 5.02
C SER A 20 5.45 8.77 6.20
N ASP A 21 6.37 8.43 7.11
CA ASP A 21 6.80 9.27 8.24
C ASP A 21 7.86 10.32 7.86
N GLY A 22 8.22 10.42 6.57
CA GLY A 22 9.21 11.34 6.04
C GLY A 22 10.66 10.94 6.32
N LYS A 23 10.91 9.72 6.81
CA LYS A 23 12.26 9.20 7.05
C LYS A 23 12.72 8.27 5.94
N TRP A 24 14.03 8.20 5.77
CA TRP A 24 14.68 7.28 4.85
C TRP A 24 14.97 5.97 5.55
N TYR A 25 14.59 4.87 4.92
CA TYR A 25 14.86 3.52 5.40
C TYR A 25 15.51 2.68 4.31
N ASP A 26 16.30 1.70 4.71
CA ASP A 26 16.83 0.68 3.80
C ASP A 26 15.69 -0.04 3.06
N LEU A 27 15.84 -0.26 1.75
CA LEU A 27 14.86 -0.93 0.91
C LEU A 27 14.44 -2.32 1.44
N SER A 28 15.32 -3.02 2.17
CA SER A 28 15.01 -4.29 2.84
C SER A 28 13.90 -4.18 3.91
N LYS A 29 13.59 -2.96 4.37
CA LYS A 29 12.51 -2.68 5.33
C LYS A 29 11.21 -2.18 4.66
N ALA A 30 11.15 -2.21 3.34
CA ALA A 30 9.99 -1.74 2.61
C ALA A 30 8.94 -2.83 2.44
N ASP A 31 7.67 -2.49 2.69
CA ASP A 31 6.51 -3.23 2.18
C ASP A 31 5.85 -2.39 1.06
N MET A 32 5.14 -3.05 0.15
CA MET A 32 4.25 -2.39 -0.80
C MET A 32 2.94 -2.05 -0.07
N ALA A 33 2.79 -0.79 0.30
CA ALA A 33 1.58 -0.26 0.92
C ALA A 33 0.60 0.19 -0.17
N HIS A 34 -0.70 -0.05 0.05
CA HIS A 34 -1.73 0.55 -0.81
C HIS A 34 -1.83 2.05 -0.53
N ARG A 35 -2.06 2.86 -1.56
CA ARG A 35 -2.33 4.30 -1.42
C ARG A 35 -3.68 4.57 -0.78
N THR A 36 -4.66 3.74 -1.12
CA THR A 36 -5.98 3.72 -0.49
C THR A 36 -6.09 2.43 0.31
N ASP A 37 -6.46 2.53 1.58
CA ASP A 37 -6.60 1.35 2.44
C ASP A 37 -7.51 0.30 1.80
N ALA A 38 -7.00 -0.92 1.66
CA ALA A 38 -7.68 -1.98 0.91
C ALA A 38 -9.06 -2.31 1.50
N VAL A 39 -9.21 -2.25 2.83
CA VAL A 39 -10.49 -2.46 3.52
C VAL A 39 -11.48 -1.33 3.25
N THR A 40 -11.01 -0.09 3.21
CA THR A 40 -11.85 1.08 2.91
C THR A 40 -12.32 1.04 1.47
N TRP A 41 -11.41 0.82 0.51
CA TRP A 41 -11.79 0.68 -0.88
C TRP A 41 -12.75 -0.50 -1.12
N TRP A 42 -12.52 -1.63 -0.46
CA TRP A 42 -13.45 -2.76 -0.53
C TRP A 42 -14.85 -2.40 -0.02
N ASN A 43 -14.93 -1.77 1.15
CA ASN A 43 -16.19 -1.43 1.80
C ASN A 43 -16.99 -0.38 1.04
N GLU A 44 -16.31 0.57 0.38
CA GLU A 44 -16.95 1.64 -0.40
C GLU A 44 -17.25 1.22 -1.84
N THR A 45 -16.32 0.51 -2.49
CA THR A 45 -16.33 0.28 -3.94
C THR A 45 -16.25 -1.21 -4.28
N GLY A 46 -15.22 -1.92 -3.82
CA GLY A 46 -14.89 -3.27 -4.27
C GLY A 46 -16.00 -4.30 -4.09
N ARG A 47 -16.70 -4.26 -2.95
CA ARG A 47 -17.79 -5.19 -2.63
C ARG A 47 -18.97 -5.14 -3.60
N GLN A 48 -19.13 -4.03 -4.34
CA GLN A 48 -20.21 -3.86 -5.33
C GLN A 48 -19.98 -4.68 -6.60
N TYR A 49 -18.72 -5.06 -6.89
CA TYR A 49 -18.35 -5.88 -8.04
C TYR A 49 -18.36 -7.38 -7.74
N GLY A 50 -18.31 -7.76 -6.47
CA GLY A 50 -18.25 -9.14 -6.02
C GLY A 50 -16.83 -9.64 -5.78
N ALA A 51 -16.70 -10.69 -4.96
CA ALA A 51 -15.40 -11.23 -4.61
C ALA A 51 -14.68 -11.80 -5.86
N LYS A 52 -13.40 -11.44 -6.04
CA LYS A 52 -12.55 -11.90 -7.16
C LYS A 52 -13.02 -11.48 -8.56
N SER A 53 -13.88 -10.47 -8.68
CA SER A 53 -14.30 -9.93 -9.97
C SER A 53 -13.11 -9.39 -10.79
N PRO A 54 -13.24 -9.26 -12.13
CA PRO A 54 -12.21 -8.64 -12.97
C PRO A 54 -11.84 -7.22 -12.51
N GLU A 55 -12.79 -6.44 -12.03
CA GLU A 55 -12.59 -5.07 -11.53
C GLU A 55 -11.79 -5.06 -10.22
N VAL A 56 -12.13 -5.93 -9.27
CA VAL A 56 -11.37 -6.10 -8.03
C VAL A 56 -9.95 -6.55 -8.32
N ARG A 57 -9.77 -7.51 -9.24
CA ARG A 57 -8.44 -7.95 -9.67
C ARG A 57 -7.64 -6.83 -10.33
N LYS A 58 -8.27 -6.06 -11.21
CA LYS A 58 -7.65 -4.91 -11.87
C LYS A 58 -7.17 -3.88 -10.84
N TRP A 59 -7.96 -3.60 -9.81
CA TRP A 59 -7.58 -2.67 -8.75
C TRP A 59 -6.44 -3.20 -7.87
N MET A 60 -6.51 -4.49 -7.47
CA MET A 60 -5.48 -5.13 -6.66
C MET A 60 -4.12 -5.22 -7.38
N LEU A 61 -4.13 -5.34 -8.71
CA LEU A 61 -2.94 -5.49 -9.54
C LEU A 61 -2.44 -4.18 -10.16
N ASP A 62 -3.13 -3.06 -9.94
CA ASP A 62 -2.70 -1.77 -10.48
C ASP A 62 -1.45 -1.27 -9.71
N PRO A 63 -0.26 -1.22 -10.35
CA PRO A 63 0.95 -0.76 -9.67
C PRO A 63 0.88 0.70 -9.23
N ASN A 64 -0.02 1.51 -9.82
CA ASN A 64 -0.20 2.91 -9.42
C ASN A 64 -0.88 3.03 -8.06
N ASN A 65 -1.54 1.97 -7.58
CA ASN A 65 -2.21 1.93 -6.29
C ASN A 65 -1.24 1.62 -5.13
N TYR A 66 0.06 1.48 -5.40
CA TYR A 66 1.04 1.14 -4.38
C TYR A 66 2.11 2.22 -4.20
N VAL A 67 2.66 2.26 -2.99
CA VAL A 67 3.85 3.02 -2.58
C VAL A 67 4.73 2.13 -1.71
N LEU A 68 6.03 2.40 -1.67
CA LEU A 68 6.88 1.81 -0.64
C LEU A 68 6.63 2.52 0.68
N ASP A 69 6.44 1.76 1.75
CA ASP A 69 6.41 2.28 3.11
C ASP A 69 7.14 1.32 4.06
N HIS A 70 7.54 1.81 5.23
CA HIS A 70 8.17 0.97 6.23
C HIS A 70 7.18 -0.09 6.72
N TYR A 71 7.59 -1.36 6.75
CA TYR A 71 6.69 -2.50 7.07
C TYR A 71 5.89 -2.27 8.37
N SER A 72 6.52 -1.68 9.40
CA SER A 72 5.85 -1.43 10.68
C SER A 72 4.78 -0.34 10.58
N LEU A 73 5.05 0.72 9.80
CA LEU A 73 4.11 1.82 9.58
C LEU A 73 2.90 1.32 8.80
N ASN A 74 3.15 0.69 7.64
CA ASN A 74 2.12 0.11 6.77
C ASN A 74 1.19 -0.84 7.54
N ARG A 75 1.75 -1.80 8.27
CA ARG A 75 0.96 -2.78 9.03
C ARG A 75 0.18 -2.13 10.16
N SER A 76 0.76 -1.14 10.84
CA SER A 76 0.07 -0.41 11.91
C SER A 76 -1.05 0.49 11.39
N ALA A 77 -0.92 1.05 10.18
CA ALA A 77 -1.92 1.93 9.58
C ALA A 77 -3.24 1.19 9.41
N GLY A 78 -3.22 0.00 8.80
CA GLY A 78 -4.41 -0.84 8.64
C GLY A 78 -5.06 -1.21 9.97
N ALA A 79 -4.28 -1.54 11.00
CA ALA A 79 -4.79 -1.86 12.33
C ALA A 79 -5.51 -0.67 13.00
N LYS A 80 -5.02 0.56 12.77
CA LYS A 80 -5.60 1.79 13.34
C LYS A 80 -6.94 2.19 12.71
N LEU A 81 -7.29 1.68 11.54
CA LEU A 81 -8.55 2.01 10.87
C LEU A 81 -9.77 1.47 11.62
N GLY A 82 -9.62 0.39 12.39
CA GLY A 82 -10.74 -0.26 13.09
C GLY A 82 -11.82 -0.81 12.15
N GLN A 83 -11.53 -0.97 10.85
CA GLN A 83 -12.48 -1.45 9.86
C GLN A 83 -12.37 -2.96 9.68
N GLN A 84 -13.51 -3.59 9.38
CA GLN A 84 -13.59 -4.99 8.95
C GLN A 84 -14.10 -5.06 7.52
N TYR A 85 -13.70 -6.10 6.79
CA TYR A 85 -14.21 -6.37 5.46
C TYR A 85 -15.69 -6.74 5.53
N LEU A 86 -16.53 -5.99 4.83
CA LEU A 86 -17.96 -6.30 4.66
C LEU A 86 -18.17 -7.42 3.63
N PRO A 87 -19.27 -8.17 3.68
CA PRO A 87 -19.55 -9.19 2.66
C PRO A 87 -19.73 -8.56 1.26
N PRO A 88 -19.41 -9.33 0.19
CA PRO A 88 -19.69 -8.92 -1.19
C PRO A 88 -21.20 -8.76 -1.41
N LEU A 89 -21.58 -7.85 -2.31
CA LEU A 89 -22.98 -7.59 -2.67
C LEU A 89 -23.43 -8.34 -3.92
N LYS A 90 -22.50 -8.98 -4.63
CA LYS A 90 -22.71 -9.78 -5.83
C LYS A 90 -21.94 -11.09 -5.74
#